data_AF-A0A925UG20-F1
#
_entry.id   AF-A0A925UG20-F1
#
_cell.length_a   1.000
_cell.length_b   1.000
_cell.length_c   1.000
_cell.angle_alpha   90.00
_cell.angle_beta   90.00
_cell.angle_gamma   90.00
#
_symmetry.space_group_name_H-M   'P 1'
#
loop_
_entity.id
_entity.type
_entity.pdbx_description
1 polymer ?
#
loop_
_entity_poly.entity_id
_entity_poly.type
_entity_poly.pdbx_seq_one_letter_code
_entity_poly.pdbx_strand_id
1 'polypeptide(L)'
;MSIKHPIIAITGSSGAGTTSVTRTFENIFRREGVRAAVVEGDSFHRFDRQAMKLAMAEAETAGNRHFSHFGDEANLFAELEALFRDYGESGNGMSRKYLHNAEEAA
;
A
#
# COMPACT_ATOMS: atom_id res chain seq x y z
N MET A 1 16.49 -1.01 -8.81
CA MET A 1 15.58 -1.93 -9.54
C MET A 1 16.32 -3.23 -9.80
N SER A 2 15.81 -4.35 -9.28
CA SER A 2 16.42 -5.67 -9.44
C SER A 2 15.98 -6.31 -10.75
N ILE A 3 16.93 -6.88 -11.50
CA ILE A 3 16.63 -7.66 -12.71
C ILE A 3 16.06 -9.04 -12.32
N LYS A 4 16.50 -9.58 -11.17
CA LYS A 4 16.09 -10.91 -10.68
C LYS A 4 14.70 -10.89 -10.03
N HIS A 5 14.37 -9.80 -9.33
CA HIS A 5 13.11 -9.64 -8.60
C HIS A 5 12.43 -8.33 -9.06
N PRO A 6 11.79 -8.32 -10.24
CA PRO A 6 11.16 -7.11 -10.76
C PRO A 6 9.96 -6.70 -9.91
N ILE A 7 9.82 -5.38 -9.72
CA ILE A 7 8.68 -4.77 -9.01
C ILE A 7 7.92 -3.90 -10.02
N ILE A 8 6.60 -4.09 -10.06
CA ILE A 8 5.68 -3.25 -10.84
C ILE A 8 4.87 -2.43 -9.85
N ALA A 9 5.05 -1.10 -9.88
CA ALA A 9 4.31 -0.18 -9.02
C ALA A 9 3.17 0.48 -9.81
N ILE A 10 1.93 0.24 -9.38
CA ILE A 10 0.73 0.89 -9.91
C ILE A 10 0.32 1.96 -8.91
N THR A 11 0.50 3.23 -9.26
CA THR A 11 0.18 4.36 -8.39
C THR A 11 -1.03 5.13 -8.92
N GLY A 12 -1.93 5.52 -8.03
CA GLY A 12 -3.10 6.32 -8.37
C GLY A 12 -3.97 6.55 -7.14
N SER A 13 -4.92 7.47 -7.22
CA SER A 13 -5.88 7.67 -6.13
C SER A 13 -6.82 6.48 -6.00
N SER A 14 -7.31 6.22 -4.79
CA SER A 14 -8.40 5.27 -4.59
C SER A 14 -9.60 5.63 -5.48
N GLY A 15 -10.22 4.63 -6.11
CA GLY A 15 -11.29 4.83 -7.07
C GLY A 15 -10.86 5.20 -8.50
N ALA A 16 -9.57 5.45 -8.77
CA ALA A 16 -9.08 5.73 -10.12
C ALA A 16 -8.92 4.48 -11.02
N GLY A 17 -9.55 3.36 -10.64
CA GLY A 17 -9.48 2.10 -11.39
C GLY A 17 -8.29 1.21 -11.05
N THR A 18 -7.58 1.44 -9.94
CA THR A 18 -6.45 0.60 -9.50
C THR A 18 -6.85 -0.87 -9.38
N THR A 19 -8.02 -1.19 -8.83
CA THR A 19 -8.56 -2.56 -8.76
C THR A 19 -8.70 -3.20 -10.15
N SER A 20 -9.14 -2.44 -11.15
CA SER A 20 -9.26 -2.94 -12.52
C SER A 20 -7.88 -3.26 -13.11
N VAL A 21 -6.91 -2.37 -12.90
CA VAL A 21 -5.52 -2.58 -13.34
C VAL A 21 -4.90 -3.80 -12.65
N THR A 22 -5.06 -3.94 -11.33
CA THR A 22 -4.60 -5.12 -10.58
C THR A 22 -5.16 -6.41 -11.18
N ARG A 23 -6.47 -6.48 -11.42
CA ARG A 23 -7.12 -7.64 -12.06
C ARG A 23 -6.59 -7.92 -13.46
N THR A 24 -6.26 -6.88 -14.24
CA THR A 24 -5.64 -7.06 -15.56
C THR A 24 -4.26 -7.72 -15.43
N PHE A 25 -3.42 -7.29 -14.51
CA PHE A 25 -2.11 -7.91 -14.27
C PHE A 25 -2.23 -9.34 -13.74
N GLU A 26 -3.15 -9.61 -12.82
CA GLU A 26 -3.42 -10.99 -12.35
C GLU A 26 -3.78 -11.93 -13.51
N ASN A 27 -4.62 -11.47 -14.45
CA ASN A 27 -4.98 -12.25 -15.63
C ASN A 27 -3.78 -12.48 -16.56
N ILE A 28 -2.93 -11.47 -16.77
CA ILE A 28 -1.69 -11.60 -17.54
C ILE A 28 -0.76 -12.61 -16.88
N PHE A 29 -0.48 -12.47 -15.58
CA PHE A 29 0.41 -13.38 -14.86
C PHE A 29 -0.10 -14.82 -14.84
N ARG A 30 -1.42 -15.02 -14.68
CA ARG A 30 -2.03 -16.35 -14.80
C ARG A 30 -1.79 -16.95 -16.19
N ARG A 31 -1.94 -16.17 -17.26
CA ARG A 31 -1.73 -16.62 -18.64
C ARG A 31 -0.27 -16.96 -18.92
N GLU A 32 0.66 -16.14 -18.42
CA GLU A 32 2.11 -16.30 -18.63
C GLU A 32 2.76 -17.26 -17.62
N GLY A 33 2.00 -17.86 -16.69
CA GLY A 33 2.52 -18.76 -15.67
C GLY A 33 3.41 -18.08 -14.61
N VAL A 34 3.28 -16.76 -14.46
CA VAL A 34 4.04 -15.96 -13.48
C VAL A 34 3.35 -16.03 -12.12
N ARG A 35 4.10 -16.39 -11.08
CA ARG A 35 3.65 -16.29 -9.69
C ARG A 35 4.09 -14.96 -9.12
N ALA A 36 3.14 -14.04 -8.93
CA ALA A 36 3.40 -12.72 -8.38
C ALA A 36 2.84 -12.59 -6.96
N ALA A 37 3.58 -11.90 -6.09
CA ALA A 37 3.02 -11.36 -4.85
C ALA A 37 2.30 -10.04 -5.16
N VAL A 38 1.14 -9.82 -4.55
CA VAL A 38 0.36 -8.58 -4.68
C VAL A 38 0.34 -7.90 -3.32
N VAL A 39 0.71 -6.62 -3.30
CA VAL A 39 0.73 -5.79 -2.08
C VAL A 39 -0.15 -4.57 -2.32
N GLU A 40 -1.13 -4.36 -1.44
CA GLU A 40 -2.06 -3.24 -1.50
C GLU A 40 -1.43 -1.99 -0.87
N GLY A 41 -1.67 -0.82 -1.46
CA GLY A 41 -1.01 0.42 -1.04
C GLY A 41 -1.37 0.88 0.38
N ASP A 42 -2.60 0.61 0.83
CA ASP A 42 -3.07 0.91 2.19
C ASP A 42 -2.38 0.07 3.28
N SER A 43 -1.67 -1.00 2.90
CA SER A 43 -0.83 -1.79 3.82
C SER A 43 0.22 -0.94 4.52
N PHE A 44 0.57 0.22 3.95
CA PHE A 44 1.53 1.15 4.50
C PHE A 44 0.90 2.43 5.05
N HIS A 45 -0.42 2.46 5.30
CA HIS A 45 -0.99 3.51 6.13
C HIS A 45 -0.43 3.42 7.56
N ARG A 46 -0.05 4.57 8.12
CA ARG A 46 0.41 4.69 9.50
C ARG A 46 -0.72 4.44 10.49
N PHE A 47 -1.91 4.90 10.15
CA PHE A 47 -3.08 4.87 11.02
C PHE A 47 -4.14 3.93 10.48
N ASP A 48 -4.81 3.21 11.38
CA ASP A 48 -6.09 2.61 11.04
C ASP A 48 -7.18 3.67 10.83
N ARG A 49 -8.38 3.23 10.45
CA ARG A 49 -9.49 4.13 10.09
C ARG A 49 -9.94 5.03 11.23
N GLN A 50 -9.87 4.54 12.48
CA GLN A 50 -10.30 5.31 13.65
C GLN A 50 -9.18 6.27 14.07
N ALA A 51 -7.95 5.77 14.14
CA ALA A 51 -6.77 6.55 14.46
C ALA A 51 -6.56 7.70 13.46
N MET A 52 -6.80 7.46 12.16
CA MET A 52 -6.66 8.49 11.13
C MET A 52 -7.67 9.63 11.31
N LYS A 53 -8.92 9.33 11.70
CA LYS A 53 -9.93 10.35 11.99
C LYS A 53 -9.55 11.20 13.19
N LEU A 54 -9.03 10.57 14.24
CA LEU A 54 -8.55 11.27 15.43
C LEU A 54 -7.37 12.18 15.08
N ALA A 55 -6.35 11.65 14.39
CA ALA A 55 -5.18 12.42 13.96
C ALA A 55 -5.56 13.61 13.06
N MET A 56 -6.51 13.44 12.13
CA MET A 56 -7.03 14.55 11.31
C MET A 56 -7.70 15.64 12.16
N ALA A 57 -8.53 15.25 13.14
CA ALA A 57 -9.20 16.22 14.02
C ALA A 57 -8.24 16.96 14.96
N GLU A 58 -7.23 16.26 15.47
CA GLU A 58 -6.15 16.85 16.28
C GLU A 58 -5.31 17.83 15.44
N ALA A 59 -4.94 17.45 14.22
CA ALA A 59 -4.22 18.33 13.29
C ALA A 59 -5.04 19.59 12.98
N GLU A 60 -6.34 19.46 12.70
CA GLU A 60 -7.22 20.60 12.44
C GLU A 60 -7.32 21.54 13.65
N THR A 61 -7.46 20.97 14.87
CA THR A 61 -7.49 21.74 16.12
C THR A 61 -6.17 22.50 16.37
N ALA A 62 -5.04 21.90 15.98
CA ALA A 62 -3.72 22.53 16.02
C ALA A 62 -3.48 23.54 14.88
N GLY A 63 -4.45 23.74 13.98
CA GLY A 63 -4.38 24.67 12.85
C GLY A 63 -3.76 24.09 11.57
N ASN A 64 -3.41 22.80 11.55
CA ASN A 64 -2.93 22.11 10.36
C ASN A 64 -4.11 21.55 9.55
N ARG A 65 -4.41 22.19 8.42
CA ARG A 65 -5.50 21.79 7.51
C ARG A 65 -5.02 20.97 6.31
N HIS A 66 -3.78 20.50 6.32
CA HIS A 66 -3.16 19.77 5.21
C HIS A 66 -2.91 18.29 5.52
N PHE A 67 -3.05 17.88 6.78
CA PHE A 67 -2.90 16.48 7.18
C PHE A 67 -3.94 15.60 6.48
N SER A 68 -3.46 14.60 5.72
CA SER A 68 -4.30 13.72 4.90
C SER A 68 -3.58 12.42 4.57
N HIS A 69 -4.30 11.45 3.98
CA HIS A 69 -3.73 10.17 3.53
C HIS A 69 -2.66 10.32 2.43
N PHE A 70 -2.56 11.48 1.78
CA PHE A 70 -1.55 11.75 0.76
C PHE A 70 -0.22 12.24 1.34
N GLY A 71 -0.21 12.64 2.62
CA GLY A 71 1.00 13.09 3.31
C GLY A 71 1.86 11.92 3.77
N ASP A 72 3.17 12.15 3.86
CA ASP A 72 4.13 11.23 4.46
C ASP A 72 3.83 10.95 5.94
N GLU A 73 3.30 11.93 6.66
CA GLU A 73 2.88 11.78 8.06
C GLU A 73 1.84 10.66 8.25
N ALA A 74 0.96 10.43 7.26
CA ALA A 74 -0.06 9.39 7.31
C ALA A 74 0.40 8.04 6.75
N ASN A 75 1.65 7.92 6.30
CA ASN A 75 2.19 6.74 5.63
C ASN A 75 3.50 6.25 6.25
N LEU A 76 3.80 4.97 5.98
CA LEU A 76 4.99 4.25 6.42
C LEU A 76 5.94 4.04 5.23
N PHE A 77 6.45 5.15 4.69
CA PHE A 77 7.28 5.11 3.48
C PHE A 77 8.63 4.42 3.69
N ALA A 78 9.21 4.50 4.88
CA ALA A 78 10.46 3.81 5.19
C ALA A 78 10.27 2.28 5.15
N GLU A 79 9.12 1.80 5.64
CA GLU A 79 8.74 0.39 5.61
C GLU A 79 8.41 -0.07 4.18
N LEU A 80 7.76 0.77 3.38
CA LEU A 80 7.54 0.50 1.95
C LEU A 80 8.86 0.43 1.18
N GLU A 81 9.79 1.35 1.44
CA GLU A 81 11.13 1.33 0.86
C GLU A 81 11.89 0.06 1.26
N ALA A 82 11.82 -0.33 2.54
CA ALA A 82 12.42 -1.56 3.03
C ALA A 82 11.87 -2.79 2.30
N LEU A 83 10.53 -2.89 2.12
CA LEU A 83 9.93 -3.96 1.33
C LEU A 83 10.50 -4.01 -0.10
N PHE A 84 10.60 -2.86 -0.78
CA PHE A 84 11.10 -2.82 -2.16
C PHE A 84 12.57 -3.22 -2.25
N ARG A 85 13.39 -2.77 -1.31
CA ARG A 85 14.81 -3.13 -1.23
C ARG A 85 14.96 -4.63 -0.97
N ASP A 86 14.34 -5.14 0.09
CA ASP A 86 14.52 -6.52 0.55
C ASP A 86 14.01 -7.51 -0.49
N TYR A 87 12.88 -7.20 -1.15
CA TYR A 87 12.35 -8.01 -2.24
C TYR A 87 13.27 -7.96 -3.46
N GLY A 88 13.78 -6.77 -3.80
CA GLY A 88 14.75 -6.59 -4.88
C GLY A 88 16.00 -7.45 -4.69
N GLU A 89 16.51 -7.54 -3.46
CA GLU A 89 17.73 -8.27 -3.13
C GLU A 89 17.52 -9.77 -2.99
N SER A 90 16.47 -10.19 -2.28
CA SER A 90 16.31 -11.57 -1.80
C SER A 90 15.07 -12.30 -2.32
N GLY A 91 14.14 -11.57 -2.96
CA GLY A 91 12.82 -12.10 -3.32
C GLY A 91 11.85 -12.24 -2.13
N ASN A 92 12.24 -11.78 -0.94
CA ASN A 92 11.43 -11.80 0.28
C ASN A 92 11.26 -10.38 0.82
N GLY A 93 10.19 -10.16 1.58
CA GLY A 93 9.97 -8.89 2.26
C GLY A 93 8.75 -8.94 3.15
N MET A 94 8.59 -7.92 3.97
CA MET A 94 7.48 -7.82 4.91
C MET A 94 6.44 -6.82 4.40
N SER A 95 5.19 -7.24 4.36
CA SER A 95 4.04 -6.36 4.17
C SER A 95 3.07 -6.55 5.32
N ARG A 96 2.31 -5.49 5.62
CA ARG A 96 1.13 -5.58 6.48
C ARG A 96 -0.08 -5.92 5.61
N LYS A 97 -1.20 -6.24 6.25
CA LYS A 97 -2.52 -6.25 5.61
C LYS A 97 -3.37 -5.21 6.31
N TYR A 98 -3.91 -4.26 5.55
CA TYR A 98 -4.83 -3.28 6.08
C TYR A 98 -6.24 -3.88 6.06
N LEU A 99 -6.90 -3.90 7.22
CA LEU A 99 -8.22 -4.54 7.36
C LEU A 99 -9.29 -3.45 7.27
N HIS A 100 -10.16 -3.53 6.26
CA HIS A 100 -11.18 -2.54 5.99
C HIS A 100 -12.45 -2.76 6.81
N ASN A 101 -12.72 -4.00 7.23
CA ASN A 101 -13.93 -4.39 7.93
C ASN A 101 -13.66 -5.58 8.87
N ALA A 102 -14.67 -5.92 9.68
CA ALA A 102 -14.58 -7.02 10.64
C ALA A 102 -14.53 -8.40 9.96
N GLU A 103 -15.08 -8.54 8.75
CA GLU A 103 -15.04 -9.82 8.00
C GLU A 103 -13.63 -10.14 7.50
N GLU A 104 -12.86 -9.12 7.08
CA GLU A 104 -11.45 -9.27 6.71
C GLU A 104 -10.55 -9.56 7.91
N ALA A 105 -11.02 -9.26 9.13
CA ALA A 105 -10.30 -9.46 10.38
C ALA A 105 -10.60 -10.82 11.06
N ALA A 106 -11.57 -11.57 10.56
CA ALA A 106 -11.97 -12.90 11.06
C ALA A 106 -11.15 -14.02 10.40
#